data_AF-A0A914RFF7-F1
#
_entry.id   AF-A0A914RFF7-F1
#
_cell.length_a   1.000
_cell.length_b   1.000
_cell.length_c   1.000
_cell.angle_alpha   90.00
_cell.angle_beta   90.00
_cell.angle_gamma   90.00
#
_symmetry.space_group_name_H-M   'P 1'
#
loop_
_entity.id
_entity.type
_entity.pdbx_description
1 polymer ?
#
loop_
_entity_poly.entity_id
_entity_poly.type
_entity_poly.pdbx_seq_one_letter_code
_entity_poly.pdbx_strand_id
1 'polypeptide(L)'
;MVYGCGNRMVKFLFFSANLLICFFGGLIFGFSMWANLDKDFAANLEKFARSVHHDNLNVLAKYQASLWVLVAIGALLFLVGFLGCCGAMCESTVLLSLVGFPHCLFS
;
A
#
# COMPACT_ATOMS: atom_id res chain seq x y z
N MET A 1 12.31 26.68 22.60
CA MET A 1 12.91 25.46 21.99
C MET A 1 13.08 25.74 20.51
N VAL A 2 14.29 25.51 19.97
CA VAL A 2 14.63 25.88 18.61
C VAL A 2 13.78 25.05 17.64
N TYR A 3 12.71 25.64 17.11
CA TYR A 3 11.95 25.08 15.98
C TYR A 3 12.82 25.23 14.73
N GLY A 4 13.86 24.41 14.61
CA GLY A 4 14.74 24.41 13.45
C GLY A 4 13.93 24.07 12.19
N CYS A 5 14.10 24.86 11.14
CA CYS A 5 13.45 24.67 9.83
C CYS A 5 13.62 23.22 9.30
N GLY A 6 14.73 22.56 9.65
CA GLY A 6 15.00 21.15 9.34
C GLY A 6 13.97 20.17 9.89
N ASN A 7 13.41 20.41 11.08
CA ASN A 7 12.43 19.48 11.67
C ASN A 7 11.08 19.53 10.93
N ARG A 8 10.73 20.68 10.33
CA ARG A 8 9.56 20.79 9.42
C ARG A 8 9.79 20.05 8.11
N MET A 9 10.99 20.18 7.54
CA MET A 9 11.33 19.54 6.27
C MET A 9 11.35 18.00 6.39
N VAL A 10 11.92 17.48 7.48
CA VAL A 10 11.95 16.03 7.75
C VAL A 10 10.53 15.48 7.94
N LYS A 11 9.65 16.19 8.65
CA LYS A 11 8.24 15.79 8.80
C LYS A 11 7.49 15.74 7.48
N PHE A 12 7.66 16.76 6.64
CA PHE A 12 7.01 16.82 5.34
C PHE A 12 7.53 15.71 4.40
N LEU A 13 8.84 15.45 4.42
CA LEU A 13 9.46 14.39 3.63
C LEU A 13 9.01 12.99 4.10
N PHE A 14 8.88 12.78 5.41
CA PHE A 14 8.38 11.52 5.96
C PHE A 14 6.90 11.29 5.63
N PHE A 15 6.08 12.34 5.72
CA PHE A 15 4.66 12.29 5.31
C PHE A 15 4.52 11.99 3.81
N SER A 16 5.26 12.68 2.96
CA SER A 16 5.17 12.49 1.51
C SER A 16 5.67 11.11 1.07
N ALA A 17 6.78 10.61 1.65
CA ALA A 17 7.28 9.27 1.37
C ALA A 17 6.26 8.18 1.76
N ASN A 18 5.66 8.28 2.96
CA ASN A 18 4.65 7.32 3.41
C ASN A 18 3.35 7.41 2.60
N LEU A 19 2.97 8.62 2.15
CA LEU A 19 1.83 8.82 1.27
C LEU A 19 2.05 8.19 -0.11
N LEU A 20 3.26 8.31 -0.67
CA LEU A 20 3.62 7.64 -1.92
C LEU A 20 3.58 6.11 -1.76
N ILE A 21 4.17 5.57 -0.68
CA ILE A 21 4.13 4.12 -0.39
C ILE A 21 2.68 3.63 -0.25
N CYS A 22 1.83 4.41 0.43
CA CYS A 22 0.41 4.11 0.55
C CYS A 22 -0.30 4.11 -0.82
N PHE A 23 -0.07 5.13 -1.65
CA PHE A 23 -0.66 5.25 -2.98
C PHE A 23 -0.23 4.10 -3.90
N PHE A 24 1.07 3.81 -3.98
CA PHE A 24 1.58 2.70 -4.78
C PHE A 24 1.13 1.34 -4.24
N GLY A 25 1.12 1.15 -2.92
CA GLY A 25 0.60 -0.06 -2.28
C GLY A 25 -0.87 -0.30 -2.59
N GLY A 26 -1.70 0.76 -2.54
CA GLY A 26 -3.11 0.70 -2.90
C GLY A 26 -3.34 0.40 -4.39
N LEU A 27 -2.55 0.98 -5.29
CA LEU A 27 -2.60 0.68 -6.72
C LEU A 27 -2.24 -0.79 -7.00
N ILE A 28 -1.15 -1.29 -6.41
CA ILE A 28 -0.71 -2.69 -6.58
C ILE A 28 -1.76 -3.64 -6.00
N PHE A 29 -2.26 -3.36 -4.79
CA PHE A 29 -3.30 -4.17 -4.14
C PHE A 29 -4.58 -4.20 -4.97
N GLY A 30 -5.06 -3.04 -5.43
CA GLY A 30 -6.26 -2.91 -6.25
C GLY A 30 -6.12 -3.63 -7.59
N PHE A 31 -4.99 -3.44 -8.28
CA PHE A 31 -4.74 -4.12 -9.56
C PHE A 31 -4.63 -5.64 -9.39
N SER A 32 -3.97 -6.09 -8.32
CA SER A 32 -3.83 -7.52 -8.01
C SER A 32 -5.17 -8.16 -7.66
N MET A 33 -6.03 -7.44 -6.93
CA MET A 33 -7.37 -7.92 -6.56
C MET A 33 -8.32 -7.92 -7.76
N TRP A 34 -8.25 -6.89 -8.61
CA TRP A 34 -8.99 -6.87 -9.88
C TRP A 34 -8.58 -8.06 -10.77
N ALA A 35 -7.27 -8.29 -10.96
CA ALA A 35 -6.77 -9.42 -11.73
C ALA A 35 -7.19 -10.80 -11.16
N ASN A 36 -7.51 -10.89 -9.86
CA ASN A 36 -7.98 -12.12 -9.22
C ASN A 36 -9.50 -12.33 -9.37
N LEU A 37 -10.29 -11.26 -9.31
CA LEU A 37 -11.76 -11.32 -9.46
C LEU A 37 -12.21 -11.50 -10.91
N ASP A 38 -11.42 -10.98 -11.84
CA ASP A 38 -11.81 -10.91 -13.25
C ASP A 38 -11.54 -12.24 -13.97
N LYS A 39 -12.64 -12.95 -14.24
CA LYS A 39 -12.65 -14.28 -14.89
C LYS A 39 -12.13 -14.22 -16.32
N ASP A 40 -12.37 -13.10 -17.01
CA ASP A 40 -11.87 -12.87 -18.34
C ASP A 40 -10.35 -12.70 -18.33
N PHE A 41 -9.78 -12.00 -17.33
CA PHE A 41 -8.34 -11.95 -17.13
C PHE A 41 -7.72 -13.33 -16.90
N ALA A 42 -8.33 -14.16 -16.05
CA ALA A 42 -7.86 -15.53 -15.83
C ALA A 42 -7.86 -16.35 -17.14
N ALA A 43 -8.94 -16.28 -17.92
CA ALA A 43 -9.04 -16.99 -19.19
C ALA A 43 -8.04 -16.48 -20.26
N ASN A 44 -7.80 -15.18 -20.32
CA ASN A 44 -6.81 -14.58 -21.22
C ASN A 44 -5.38 -14.96 -20.80
N LEU A 45 -5.11 -15.01 -19.50
CA LEU A 45 -3.83 -15.46 -18.96
C LEU A 45 -3.58 -16.94 -19.28
N GLU A 46 -4.58 -17.81 -19.15
CA GLU A 46 -4.48 -19.22 -19.54
C GLU A 46 -4.22 -19.40 -21.05
N LYS A 47 -4.88 -18.59 -21.89
CA LYS A 47 -4.65 -18.61 -23.34
C LYS A 47 -3.24 -18.13 -23.70
N PHE A 48 -2.77 -17.06 -23.05
CA PHE A 48 -1.42 -16.52 -23.26
C PHE A 48 -0.34 -17.48 -22.73
N ALA A 49 -0.55 -18.11 -21.58
CA ALA A 49 0.34 -19.12 -21.02
C ALA A 49 0.46 -20.33 -21.95
N ARG A 50 -0.67 -20.81 -22.53
CA ARG A 50 -0.69 -21.87 -23.52
C ARG A 50 0.01 -21.50 -24.83
N SER A 51 -0.13 -20.26 -25.30
CA SER A 51 0.53 -19.83 -26.54
C SER A 51 2.03 -19.62 -26.40
N VAL A 52 2.52 -19.28 -25.21
CA VAL A 52 3.94 -19.06 -24.93
C VAL A 52 4.68 -20.34 -24.54
N HIS A 53 4.04 -21.26 -23.81
CA HIS A 53 4.65 -22.53 -23.41
C HIS A 53 3.67 -23.70 -23.50
N HIS A 54 3.96 -24.63 -24.41
CA HIS A 54 3.11 -25.78 -24.72
C HIS A 54 3.02 -26.84 -23.60
N ASP A 55 3.74 -26.70 -22.48
CA ASP A 55 4.04 -27.82 -21.57
C ASP A 55 3.82 -27.62 -20.06
N ASN A 56 3.36 -26.47 -19.55
CA ASN A 56 3.45 -26.25 -18.10
C ASN A 56 2.22 -25.65 -17.42
N LEU A 57 1.29 -26.53 -17.02
CA LEU A 57 0.34 -26.28 -15.92
C LEU A 57 1.06 -25.76 -14.66
N ASN A 58 2.34 -26.12 -14.48
CA ASN A 58 3.21 -25.62 -13.42
C ASN A 58 3.45 -24.11 -13.47
N VAL A 59 3.52 -23.50 -14.67
CA VAL A 59 3.72 -22.05 -14.81
C VAL A 59 2.44 -21.30 -14.45
N LEU A 60 1.27 -21.84 -14.80
CA LEU A 60 -0.01 -21.26 -14.43
C LEU A 60 -0.21 -21.26 -12.91
N ALA A 61 0.10 -22.38 -12.25
CA ALA A 61 0.07 -22.49 -10.79
C ALA A 61 1.05 -21.51 -10.11
N LYS A 62 2.25 -21.33 -10.67
CA LYS A 62 3.21 -20.31 -10.19
C LYS A 62 2.68 -18.89 -10.37
N TYR A 63 2.03 -18.59 -11.49
CA TYR A 63 1.49 -17.26 -11.76
C TYR A 63 0.36 -16.91 -10.80
N GLN A 64 -0.54 -17.87 -10.55
CA GLN A 64 -1.59 -17.74 -9.56
C GLN A 64 -1.00 -17.52 -8.16
N ALA A 65 0.00 -18.30 -7.76
CA ALA A 65 0.69 -18.09 -6.48
C ALA A 65 1.34 -16.70 -6.40
N SER A 66 1.96 -16.23 -7.49
CA SER A 66 2.58 -14.90 -7.55
C SER A 66 1.56 -13.77 -7.38
N LEU A 67 0.37 -13.89 -7.96
CA LEU A 67 -0.69 -12.89 -7.81
C LEU A 67 -1.15 -12.78 -6.34
N TRP A 68 -1.34 -13.91 -5.66
CA TRP A 68 -1.69 -13.92 -4.23
C TRP A 68 -0.59 -13.30 -3.35
N VAL A 69 0.68 -13.54 -3.67
CA VAL A 69 1.81 -12.88 -3.00
C VAL A 69 1.80 -11.37 -3.27
N LEU A 70 1.49 -10.94 -4.50
CA LEU A 70 1.39 -9.53 -4.87
C LEU A 70 0.25 -8.81 -4.11
N VAL A 71 -0.90 -9.49 -3.94
CA VAL A 71 -1.99 -9.02 -3.07
C VAL A 71 -1.50 -8.83 -1.64
N ALA A 72 -0.81 -9.83 -1.07
CA ALA A 72 -0.32 -9.77 0.31
C ALA A 72 0.69 -8.63 0.51
N ILE A 73 1.65 -8.47 -0.41
CA ILE A 73 2.65 -7.40 -0.36
C ILE A 73 1.98 -6.04 -0.55
N GLY A 74 1.06 -5.90 -1.51
CA GLY A 74 0.33 -4.67 -1.74
C GLY A 74 -0.48 -4.23 -0.51
N ALA A 75 -1.16 -5.18 0.14
CA ALA A 75 -1.89 -4.93 1.38
C ALA A 75 -0.96 -4.46 2.51
N LEU A 76 0.18 -5.13 2.69
CA LEU A 76 1.20 -4.75 3.68
C LEU A 76 1.75 -3.33 3.43
N LEU A 77 2.09 -3.01 2.18
CA LEU A 77 2.59 -1.68 1.80
C LEU A 77 1.53 -0.60 2.02
N PHE A 78 0.27 -0.88 1.68
CA PHE A 78 -0.84 0.02 1.95
C PHE A 78 -1.02 0.26 3.46
N LEU A 79 -0.98 -0.81 4.27
CA LEU A 79 -1.13 -0.71 5.72
C LEU A 79 0.03 0.09 6.34
N VAL A 80 1.28 -0.24 5.99
CA VAL A 80 2.47 0.49 6.47
C VAL A 80 2.42 1.96 6.08
N GLY A 81 2.04 2.27 4.83
CA GLY A 81 1.85 3.64 4.37
C GLY A 81 0.75 4.39 5.12
N PHE A 82 -0.40 3.73 5.37
CA PHE A 82 -1.52 4.28 6.12
C PHE A 82 -1.16 4.58 7.58
N LEU A 83 -0.55 3.61 8.29
CA LEU A 83 -0.05 3.82 9.66
C LEU A 83 1.02 4.92 9.70
N GLY A 84 1.88 4.99 8.68
CA GLY A 84 2.88 6.04 8.52
C GLY A 84 2.28 7.44 8.38
N CYS A 85 1.19 7.59 7.63
CA CYS A 85 0.44 8.84 7.50
C CYS A 85 -0.30 9.19 8.79
N CYS A 86 -0.97 8.23 9.44
CA CYS A 86 -1.64 8.43 10.72
C CYS A 86 -0.65 8.85 11.82
N GLY A 87 0.52 8.22 11.91
CA GLY A 87 1.58 8.60 12.86
C GLY A 87 2.08 10.02 12.63
N ALA A 88 2.29 10.42 11.38
CA ALA A 88 2.70 11.78 11.02
C ALA A 88 1.61 12.83 11.34
N MET A 89 0.34 12.50 11.13
CA MET A 89 -0.80 13.36 11.50
C MET A 89 -0.96 13.47 13.02
N CYS A 90 -0.79 12.38 13.78
CA CYS A 90 -0.85 12.37 15.24
C CYS A 90 0.20 13.28 15.89
N GLU A 91 1.40 13.37 15.32
CA GLU A 91 2.43 14.29 15.84
C GLU A 91 2.10 15.77 15.54
N SER A 92 1.33 16.04 14.49
CA SER A 92 0.81 17.39 14.21
C SER A 92 -0.42 17.75 15.04
N THR A 93 -1.30 16.78 15.37
CA THR A 93 -2.48 17.03 16.20
C THR A 93 -2.16 17.08 17.68
N VAL A 94 -1.19 16.32 18.21
CA VAL A 94 -0.83 16.41 19.64
C VAL A 94 -0.32 17.79 20.04
N LEU A 95 0.38 18.51 19.15
CA LEU A 95 0.86 19.87 19.44
C LEU A 95 -0.23 20.97 19.25
N LEU A 96 -1.24 20.72 18.41
CA LEU A 96 -2.34 21.65 18.11
C LEU A 96 -3.61 21.36 18.95
N SER A 97 -3.74 20.15 19.50
CA SER A 97 -4.78 19.72 20.44
C SER A 97 -4.38 19.98 21.91
N LEU A 98 -3.10 20.11 22.23
CA LEU A 98 -2.68 20.51 23.58
C LEU A 98 -3.14 21.93 23.97
N VAL A 99 -3.45 22.77 22.97
CA VAL A 99 -4.07 24.10 23.16
C VAL A 99 -5.59 24.09 22.99
N GLY A 100 -6.18 22.95 22.59
CA GLY A 100 -7.60 22.80 22.30
C GLY A 100 -8.07 21.35 22.37
N PHE A 101 -8.69 21.01 23.50
CA PHE A 101 -9.60 19.88 23.70
C PHE A 101 -9.01 18.45 23.85
N PRO A 102 -9.24 17.81 25.02
CA PRO A 102 -8.85 16.43 25.32
C PRO A 102 -9.86 15.42 24.72
N HIS A 103 -9.86 15.21 23.40
CA HIS A 103 -10.84 14.33 22.75
C HIS A 103 -10.27 13.31 21.74
N CYS A 104 -8.96 13.09 21.69
CA CYS A 104 -8.36 12.04 20.84
C CYS A 104 -7.71 10.90 21.64
N LEU A 105 -7.98 10.76 22.94
CA LEU A 105 -7.41 9.70 23.78
C LEU A 105 -8.24 8.39 23.81
N PHE A 106 -9.26 8.24 22.95
CA PHE A 106 -10.08 7.03 22.92
C PHE A 106 -10.56 6.70 21.50
N SER A 107 -9.65 6.26 20.64
CA SER A 107 -9.91 5.23 19.61
C SER A 107 -8.61 4.74 19.00
#